data_AF-A0A2V8NAI0-F1
#
_entry.id   AF-A0A2V8NAI0-F1
#
_cell.length_a   1.000
_cell.length_b   1.000
_cell.length_c   1.000
_cell.angle_alpha   90.00
_cell.angle_beta   90.00
_cell.angle_gamma   90.00
#
_symmetry.space_group_name_H-M   'P 1'
#
loop_
_entity.id
_entity.type
_entity.pdbx_description
1 polymer ?
#
loop_
_entity_poly.entity_id
_entity_poly.type
_entity_poly.pdbx_seq_one_letter_code
_entity_poly.pdbx_strand_id
1 'polypeptide(L)'
;MQKIGRRLFLGNLLACSAVLLASRSTRAADARIEVLVNEPIGTIAPEIYGHFVEHLGGVIYDGVWVGEKSKIPNTGGVRSALVEAMRRIKPGVIRWPGGCFADSYDWRDGIGPRNARPRRTDFWIRDETKDSDSPQVYEPNHFGTNEFLRFSELIGAQPYLAANVRSLPAKDFYEWVEYCNAPANMTTLSKMRAESGDREPFNVRYWGVGNESWGCGGNMTPEEYADQFRRYIAWVPRYGVKLAFIGSGPNSGDWKWTRGFFSRLAEKGEGSFNSLYGWALHYYCGSTGKKVSTEYTVDEWYELLGKADRMEPLITGHWAIMGEISSLPTKTSS
;
A
#
# COMPACT_ATOMS: atom_id res chain seq x y z
N MET A 1 -41.06 58.69 -38.70
CA MET A 1 -41.33 57.84 -37.51
C MET A 1 -42.42 56.85 -37.86
N GLN A 2 -42.03 55.65 -38.29
CA GLN A 2 -42.93 54.58 -38.72
C GLN A 2 -43.29 53.73 -37.49
N LYS A 3 -44.59 53.61 -37.20
CA LYS A 3 -45.11 52.83 -36.05
C LYS A 3 -44.81 51.35 -36.27
N ILE A 4 -43.85 50.82 -35.51
CA ILE A 4 -43.64 49.37 -35.39
C ILE A 4 -44.87 48.79 -34.68
N GLY A 5 -45.62 47.95 -35.40
CA GLY A 5 -46.86 47.36 -34.90
C GLY A 5 -46.59 46.39 -33.74
N ARG A 6 -47.34 46.55 -32.64
CA ARG A 6 -47.32 45.69 -31.43
C ARG A 6 -47.36 44.17 -31.73
N ARG A 7 -47.92 43.75 -32.87
CA ARG A 7 -47.98 42.34 -33.29
C ARG A 7 -46.62 41.78 -33.76
N LEU A 8 -45.73 42.61 -34.29
CA LEU A 8 -44.38 42.17 -34.71
C LEU A 8 -43.46 41.94 -33.50
N PHE A 9 -43.67 42.69 -32.42
CA PHE A 9 -42.87 42.58 -31.19
C PHE A 9 -43.25 41.33 -30.37
N LEU A 10 -44.53 40.94 -30.35
CA LEU A 10 -45.00 39.74 -29.66
C LEU A 10 -44.64 38.43 -30.41
N GLY A 11 -44.55 38.46 -31.74
CA GLY A 11 -44.10 37.30 -32.54
C GLY A 11 -42.63 36.94 -32.30
N ASN A 12 -41.76 37.93 -32.13
CA ASN A 12 -40.33 37.71 -31.87
C ASN A 12 -40.01 37.28 -30.43
N LEU A 13 -40.87 37.60 -29.45
CA LEU A 13 -40.70 37.15 -28.06
C LEU A 13 -41.03 35.65 -27.90
N LEU A 14 -42.04 35.14 -28.61
CA LEU A 14 -42.42 33.72 -28.58
C LEU A 14 -41.40 32.81 -29.29
N ALA A 15 -40.74 33.30 -30.34
CA ALA A 15 -39.68 32.56 -31.03
C ALA A 15 -38.41 32.41 -30.17
N CYS A 16 -38.06 33.43 -29.37
CA CYS A 16 -36.92 33.36 -28.45
C CYS A 16 -37.20 32.49 -27.21
N SER A 17 -38.45 32.41 -26.74
CA SER A 17 -38.81 31.53 -25.62
C SER A 17 -38.91 30.05 -26.01
N ALA A 18 -39.23 29.72 -27.27
CA ALA A 18 -39.28 28.34 -27.74
C ALA A 18 -37.88 27.70 -27.89
N VAL A 19 -36.84 28.50 -28.18
CA VAL A 19 -35.45 28.00 -28.25
C VAL A 19 -34.87 27.71 -26.86
N LEU A 20 -35.43 28.29 -25.79
CA LEU A 20 -35.03 28.04 -24.41
C LEU A 20 -35.71 26.81 -23.77
N LEU A 21 -36.69 26.21 -24.44
CA LEU A 21 -37.40 25.00 -24.01
C LEU A 21 -37.03 23.76 -24.84
N ALA A 22 -36.07 23.87 -25.76
CA ALA A 22 -35.45 22.70 -26.33
C ALA A 22 -34.82 21.90 -25.19
N SER A 23 -35.37 20.72 -24.91
CA SER A 23 -34.77 19.74 -24.02
C SER A 23 -33.28 19.70 -24.35
N ARG A 24 -32.43 20.11 -23.41
CA ARG A 24 -31.01 19.77 -23.46
C ARG A 24 -30.98 18.26 -23.33
N SER A 25 -31.20 17.55 -24.44
CA SER A 25 -30.78 16.17 -24.56
C SER A 25 -29.30 16.25 -24.29
N THR A 26 -28.86 15.76 -23.15
CA THR A 26 -27.45 15.50 -22.87
C THR A 26 -26.97 14.61 -23.99
N ARG A 27 -26.41 15.20 -25.05
CA ARG A 27 -25.69 14.45 -26.07
C ARG A 27 -24.54 13.84 -25.28
N ALA A 28 -24.52 12.52 -25.15
CA ALA A 28 -23.34 11.84 -24.64
C ALA A 28 -22.14 12.44 -25.37
N ALA A 29 -21.07 12.80 -24.65
CA ALA A 29 -19.87 13.31 -25.29
C ALA A 29 -19.46 12.31 -26.39
N ASP A 30 -19.36 12.77 -27.64
CA ASP A 30 -18.91 11.92 -28.73
C ASP A 30 -17.45 11.51 -28.43
N ALA A 31 -17.25 10.30 -27.91
CA ALA A 31 -15.93 9.74 -27.62
C ALA A 31 -15.51 8.82 -28.77
N ARG A 32 -14.31 9.05 -29.32
CA ARG A 32 -13.66 8.14 -30.27
C ARG A 32 -12.58 7.34 -29.53
N ILE A 33 -12.72 6.02 -29.52
CA ILE A 33 -11.73 5.08 -28.94
C ILE A 33 -11.17 4.25 -30.09
N GLU A 34 -9.85 4.12 -30.14
CA GLU A 34 -9.13 3.26 -31.09
C GLU A 34 -8.32 2.24 -30.30
N VAL A 35 -8.48 0.95 -30.63
CA VAL A 35 -7.82 -0.17 -29.93
C VAL A 35 -6.88 -0.88 -30.89
N LEU A 36 -5.57 -0.72 -30.63
CA LEU A 36 -4.51 -1.27 -31.46
C LEU A 36 -4.09 -2.65 -30.95
N VAL A 37 -4.83 -3.70 -31.32
CA VAL A 37 -4.63 -5.08 -30.81
C VAL A 37 -3.28 -5.72 -31.21
N ASN A 38 -2.59 -5.15 -32.20
CA ASN A 38 -1.30 -5.63 -32.69
C ASN A 38 -0.10 -4.79 -32.19
N GLU A 39 -0.33 -3.82 -31.30
CA GLU A 39 0.69 -2.94 -30.75
C GLU A 39 0.75 -3.06 -29.21
N PRO A 40 1.28 -4.19 -28.68
CA PRO A 40 1.38 -4.38 -27.24
C PRO A 40 2.38 -3.40 -26.61
N ILE A 41 1.95 -2.68 -25.57
CA ILE A 41 2.80 -1.68 -24.87
C ILE A 41 3.41 -2.20 -23.55
N GLY A 42 2.96 -3.35 -23.06
CA GLY A 42 3.45 -3.93 -21.82
C GLY A 42 2.54 -5.01 -21.26
N THR A 43 2.99 -5.62 -20.15
CA THR A 43 2.17 -6.55 -19.35
C THR A 43 1.67 -5.81 -18.12
N ILE A 44 0.35 -5.83 -17.89
CA ILE A 44 -0.23 -5.35 -16.63
C ILE A 44 0.12 -6.37 -15.54
N ALA A 45 1.04 -6.00 -14.66
CA ALA A 45 1.48 -6.87 -13.57
C ALA A 45 0.31 -7.16 -12.61
N PRO A 46 0.08 -8.42 -12.19
CA PRO A 46 -1.02 -8.75 -11.29
C PRO A 46 -0.92 -8.01 -9.95
N GLU A 47 0.28 -7.60 -9.54
CA GLU A 47 0.53 -6.79 -8.33
C GLU A 47 -0.15 -5.41 -8.36
N ILE A 48 -0.58 -4.91 -9.53
CA ILE A 48 -1.40 -3.68 -9.59
C ILE A 48 -2.74 -3.85 -8.86
N TYR A 49 -3.25 -5.08 -8.78
CA TYR A 49 -4.45 -5.45 -8.02
C TYR A 49 -4.08 -5.95 -6.62
N GLY A 50 -3.10 -5.29 -6.00
CA GLY A 50 -2.64 -5.57 -4.65
C GLY A 50 -3.64 -5.10 -3.59
N HIS A 51 -3.59 -5.73 -2.42
CA HIS A 51 -4.37 -5.34 -1.25
C HIS A 51 -3.47 -5.02 -0.06
N PHE A 52 -4.05 -4.40 0.95
CA PHE A 52 -3.34 -3.96 2.14
C PHE A 52 -4.21 -4.21 3.38
N VAL A 53 -3.61 -4.83 4.39
CA VAL A 53 -4.20 -5.03 5.71
C VAL A 53 -3.24 -4.52 6.77
N GLU A 54 -3.78 -3.75 7.71
CA GLU A 54 -3.05 -3.21 8.85
C GLU A 54 -3.68 -3.69 10.14
N HIS A 55 -2.87 -3.88 11.18
CA HIS A 55 -3.35 -3.92 12.56
C HIS A 55 -3.98 -2.57 12.92
N LEU A 56 -5.24 -2.40 12.51
CA LEU A 56 -6.01 -1.17 12.64
C LEU A 56 -7.49 -1.52 12.78
N GLY A 57 -8.11 -1.09 13.87
CA GLY A 57 -9.55 -1.23 14.05
C GLY A 57 -10.00 -2.71 13.99
N GLY A 58 -11.04 -2.98 13.19
CA GLY A 58 -11.56 -4.32 12.94
C GLY A 58 -10.97 -5.02 11.70
N VAL A 59 -9.88 -4.50 11.11
CA VAL A 59 -9.32 -5.05 9.87
C VAL A 59 -8.75 -6.44 10.13
N ILE A 60 -7.81 -6.57 11.07
CA ILE A 60 -7.23 -7.87 11.43
C ILE A 60 -8.19 -8.63 12.32
N TYR A 61 -8.47 -8.13 13.53
CA TYR A 61 -9.33 -8.80 14.48
C TYR A 61 -10.79 -8.55 14.14
N ASP A 62 -11.59 -9.62 14.09
CA ASP A 62 -12.91 -9.70 13.45
C ASP A 62 -12.82 -9.84 11.92
N GLY A 63 -12.19 -8.90 11.21
CA GLY A 63 -12.16 -8.88 9.74
C GLY A 63 -11.45 -10.09 9.10
N VAL A 64 -10.16 -10.29 9.40
CA VAL A 64 -9.34 -11.41 8.90
C VAL A 64 -9.34 -12.57 9.90
N TRP A 65 -8.96 -12.29 11.13
CA TRP A 65 -8.75 -13.24 12.20
C TRP A 65 -9.93 -13.25 13.17
N VAL A 66 -10.59 -14.40 13.25
CA VAL A 66 -11.66 -14.66 14.21
C VAL A 66 -11.23 -15.65 15.30
N GLY A 67 -10.09 -16.33 15.10
CA GLY A 67 -9.55 -17.34 16.00
C GLY A 67 -10.09 -18.75 15.73
N GLU A 68 -9.22 -19.75 15.91
CA GLU A 68 -9.49 -21.15 15.54
C GLU A 68 -10.71 -21.74 16.26
N LYS A 69 -10.98 -21.29 17.49
CA LYS A 69 -12.11 -21.75 18.31
C LYS A 69 -13.38 -20.91 18.14
N SER A 70 -13.39 -19.97 17.19
CA SER A 70 -14.54 -19.11 16.94
C SER A 70 -15.73 -19.91 16.41
N LYS A 71 -16.94 -19.47 16.75
CA LYS A 71 -18.19 -19.96 16.13
C LYS A 71 -18.35 -19.44 14.69
N ILE A 72 -17.63 -18.39 14.31
CA ILE A 72 -17.60 -17.89 12.94
C ILE A 72 -16.82 -18.90 12.08
N PRO A 73 -17.37 -19.36 10.94
CA PRO A 73 -16.68 -20.28 10.04
C PRO A 73 -15.28 -19.76 9.67
N ASN A 74 -14.27 -20.58 9.92
CA ASN A 74 -12.87 -20.21 9.73
C ASN A 74 -12.01 -21.41 9.29
N THR A 75 -10.90 -21.10 8.63
CA THR A 75 -9.83 -22.04 8.29
C THR A 75 -8.58 -21.62 9.05
N GLY A 76 -8.17 -22.38 10.06
CA GLY A 76 -7.00 -22.06 10.88
C GLY A 76 -7.10 -20.70 11.58
N GLY A 77 -8.32 -20.28 11.96
CA GLY A 77 -8.61 -18.99 12.60
C GLY A 77 -8.88 -17.82 11.64
N VAL A 78 -8.65 -17.99 10.34
CA VAL A 78 -8.95 -16.99 9.31
C VAL A 78 -10.39 -17.14 8.82
N ARG A 79 -11.16 -16.04 8.79
CA ARG A 79 -12.58 -16.02 8.38
C ARG A 79 -12.79 -16.59 6.97
N SER A 80 -13.55 -17.68 6.85
CA SER A 80 -13.72 -18.40 5.58
C SER A 80 -14.42 -17.57 4.50
N ALA A 81 -15.43 -16.77 4.88
CA ALA A 81 -16.13 -15.89 3.95
C ALA A 81 -15.21 -14.85 3.29
N LEU A 82 -14.21 -14.34 4.02
CA LEU A 82 -13.20 -13.44 3.47
C LEU A 82 -12.31 -14.18 2.46
N VAL A 83 -11.85 -15.39 2.82
CA VAL A 83 -11.02 -16.20 1.92
C VAL A 83 -11.73 -16.48 0.60
N GLU A 84 -13.00 -16.85 0.66
CA GLU A 84 -13.82 -17.11 -0.53
C GLU A 84 -13.98 -15.85 -1.41
N ALA A 85 -14.24 -14.69 -0.80
CA ALA A 85 -14.37 -13.43 -1.52
C ALA A 85 -13.05 -13.03 -2.19
N MET A 86 -11.93 -13.11 -1.46
CA MET A 86 -10.60 -12.76 -1.97
C MET A 86 -10.18 -13.68 -3.13
N ARG A 87 -10.42 -15.00 -3.03
CA ARG A 87 -10.12 -15.94 -4.12
C ARG A 87 -10.83 -15.59 -5.43
N ARG A 88 -12.04 -15.02 -5.37
CA ARG A 88 -12.80 -14.63 -6.58
C ARG A 88 -12.16 -13.46 -7.32
N ILE A 89 -11.57 -12.52 -6.59
CA ILE A 89 -10.94 -11.33 -7.17
C ILE A 89 -9.45 -11.54 -7.51
N LYS A 90 -8.86 -12.69 -7.12
CA LYS A 90 -7.50 -13.12 -7.49
C LYS A 90 -6.43 -12.06 -7.19
N PRO A 91 -6.27 -11.67 -5.91
CA PRO A 91 -5.28 -10.66 -5.51
C PRO A 91 -3.87 -11.07 -5.93
N GLY A 92 -3.12 -10.16 -6.56
CA GLY A 92 -1.72 -10.45 -6.94
C GLY A 92 -0.78 -10.48 -5.73
N VAL A 93 -0.94 -9.51 -4.82
CA VAL A 93 -0.10 -9.33 -3.63
C VAL A 93 -0.94 -8.78 -2.47
N ILE A 94 -0.56 -9.09 -1.22
CA ILE A 94 -1.16 -8.50 -0.04
C ILE A 94 -0.08 -8.00 0.93
N ARG A 95 -0.22 -6.75 1.39
CA ARG A 95 0.73 -6.08 2.29
C ARG A 95 0.28 -6.13 3.76
N TRP A 96 1.22 -6.35 4.68
CA TRP A 96 1.04 -6.41 6.16
C TRP A 96 2.40 -6.12 6.86
N PRO A 97 2.51 -5.72 8.15
CA PRO A 97 1.48 -5.55 9.19
C PRO A 97 0.83 -4.18 9.24
N GLY A 98 1.26 -3.25 8.39
CA GLY A 98 0.67 -1.94 8.39
C GLY A 98 1.45 -0.91 7.62
N GLY A 99 0.82 0.26 7.51
CA GLY A 99 1.50 1.50 7.26
C GLY A 99 2.25 1.84 8.54
N CYS A 100 1.69 2.73 9.33
CA CYS A 100 2.35 3.24 10.51
C CYS A 100 2.59 2.17 11.59
N PHE A 101 1.68 1.19 11.73
CA PHE A 101 1.87 0.10 12.68
C PHE A 101 3.15 -0.70 12.41
N ALA A 102 3.55 -0.88 11.15
CA ALA A 102 4.73 -1.66 10.80
C ALA A 102 6.02 -1.10 11.41
N ASP A 103 6.15 0.22 11.49
CA ASP A 103 7.30 0.88 12.11
C ASP A 103 7.22 0.97 13.64
N SER A 104 6.21 0.37 14.28
CA SER A 104 6.20 0.02 15.72
C SER A 104 6.31 -1.48 15.97
N TYR A 105 6.16 -2.31 14.93
CA TYR A 105 5.99 -3.74 15.09
C TYR A 105 7.32 -4.44 15.32
N ASP A 106 7.36 -5.30 16.34
CA ASP A 106 8.42 -6.28 16.54
C ASP A 106 7.91 -7.65 16.09
N TRP A 107 8.41 -8.15 14.97
CA TRP A 107 7.94 -9.41 14.37
C TRP A 107 8.12 -10.62 15.29
N ARG A 108 9.06 -10.54 16.24
CA ARG A 108 9.30 -11.59 17.24
C ARG A 108 8.17 -11.70 18.25
N ASP A 109 7.39 -10.62 18.46
CA ASP A 109 6.21 -10.64 19.31
C ASP A 109 5.06 -11.46 18.67
N GLY A 110 5.04 -11.61 17.34
CA GLY A 110 3.99 -12.32 16.60
C GLY A 110 4.30 -13.77 16.25
N ILE A 111 5.35 -14.38 16.80
CA ILE A 111 5.72 -15.79 16.52
C ILE A 111 5.69 -16.64 17.80
N GLY A 112 5.84 -17.95 17.66
CA GLY A 112 5.79 -18.88 18.79
C GLY A 112 4.39 -19.09 19.36
N PRO A 113 4.28 -19.73 20.54
CA PRO A 113 3.00 -20.09 21.15
C PRO A 113 2.12 -18.87 21.41
N ARG A 114 0.94 -18.85 20.80
CA ARG A 114 0.04 -17.68 20.78
C ARG A 114 -0.32 -17.13 22.18
N ASN A 115 -0.47 -18.01 23.17
CA ASN A 115 -0.77 -17.65 24.56
C ASN A 115 0.40 -17.07 25.35
N ALA A 116 1.62 -17.14 24.80
CA ALA A 116 2.83 -16.56 25.38
C ALA A 116 3.27 -15.28 24.68
N ARG A 117 2.59 -14.89 23.60
CA ARG A 117 2.89 -13.66 22.86
C ARG A 117 2.56 -12.44 23.70
N PRO A 118 3.40 -11.39 23.67
CA PRO A 118 3.18 -10.21 24.49
C PRO A 118 2.02 -9.38 23.94
N ARG A 119 1.29 -8.75 24.86
CA ARG A 119 0.35 -7.68 24.54
C ARG A 119 1.09 -6.36 24.46
N ARG A 120 0.85 -5.57 23.41
CA ARG A 120 1.46 -4.24 23.19
C ARG A 120 0.40 -3.16 23.06
N THR A 121 0.77 -1.91 23.26
CA THR A 121 -0.08 -0.77 22.89
C THR A 121 -0.21 -0.74 21.37
N ASP A 122 -1.44 -0.63 20.86
CA ASP A 122 -1.66 -0.49 19.42
C ASP A 122 -1.25 0.90 18.92
N PHE A 123 -0.70 0.99 17.70
CA PHE A 123 -0.27 2.27 17.13
C PHE A 123 -1.43 3.27 16.99
N TRP A 124 -2.64 2.77 16.72
CA TRP A 124 -3.83 3.58 16.44
C TRP A 124 -4.65 3.87 17.69
N ILE A 125 -4.12 3.56 18.88
CA ILE A 125 -4.75 3.92 20.14
C ILE A 125 -5.02 5.43 20.18
N ARG A 126 -6.24 5.81 20.59
CA ARG A 126 -6.64 7.22 20.73
C ARG A 126 -6.57 7.74 22.16
N ASP A 127 -6.60 6.82 23.12
CA ASP A 127 -6.66 7.10 24.56
C ASP A 127 -5.99 5.95 25.32
N GLU A 128 -4.74 6.16 25.69
CA GLU A 128 -3.88 5.22 26.41
C GLU A 128 -4.24 5.04 27.89
N THR A 129 -5.18 5.83 28.41
CA THR A 129 -5.60 5.78 29.81
C THR A 129 -6.74 4.79 30.07
N LYS A 130 -7.35 4.26 29.00
CA LYS A 130 -8.45 3.29 29.09
C LYS A 130 -7.95 1.86 29.09
N ASP A 131 -8.18 1.17 30.20
CA ASP A 131 -8.02 -0.28 30.24
C ASP A 131 -9.10 -0.95 29.37
N SER A 132 -8.68 -1.70 28.36
CA SER A 132 -9.56 -2.35 27.41
C SER A 132 -8.86 -3.57 26.82
N ASP A 133 -9.54 -4.72 26.76
CA ASP A 133 -9.04 -5.89 26.03
C ASP A 133 -9.29 -5.81 24.51
N SER A 134 -9.75 -4.63 24.03
CA SER A 134 -9.96 -4.42 22.60
C SER A 134 -8.62 -4.42 21.86
N PRO A 135 -8.51 -5.17 20.76
CA PRO A 135 -7.32 -5.13 19.91
C PRO A 135 -7.10 -3.77 19.23
N GLN A 136 -8.09 -2.87 19.29
CA GLN A 136 -7.95 -1.48 18.82
C GLN A 136 -7.21 -0.58 19.83
N VAL A 137 -7.02 -1.08 21.05
CA VAL A 137 -6.33 -0.37 22.14
C VAL A 137 -5.03 -1.09 22.45
N TYR A 138 -5.07 -2.41 22.58
CA TYR A 138 -3.88 -3.22 22.82
C TYR A 138 -3.80 -4.41 21.87
N GLU A 139 -2.74 -4.44 21.08
CA GLU A 139 -2.40 -5.52 20.16
C GLU A 139 -2.01 -6.81 20.93
N PRO A 140 -2.78 -7.90 20.82
CA PRO A 140 -2.47 -9.15 21.52
C PRO A 140 -1.43 -10.03 20.78
N ASN A 141 -1.02 -9.66 19.56
CA ASN A 141 -0.13 -10.41 18.68
C ASN A 141 -0.63 -11.82 18.33
N HIS A 142 -1.94 -12.06 18.43
CA HIS A 142 -2.54 -13.35 18.09
C HIS A 142 -2.49 -13.66 16.59
N PHE A 143 -2.50 -12.63 15.75
CA PHE A 143 -2.26 -12.71 14.32
C PHE A 143 -0.87 -12.13 14.02
N GLY A 144 0.11 -12.99 13.77
CA GLY A 144 1.48 -12.57 13.46
C GLY A 144 1.97 -13.14 12.13
N THR A 145 3.30 -13.28 12.00
CA THR A 145 3.96 -13.71 10.76
C THR A 145 3.33 -14.97 10.18
N ASN A 146 3.18 -16.03 10.97
CA ASN A 146 2.71 -17.33 10.49
C ASN A 146 1.23 -17.26 10.05
N GLU A 147 0.37 -16.59 10.84
CA GLU A 147 -1.04 -16.42 10.51
C GLU A 147 -1.23 -15.60 9.21
N PHE A 148 -0.45 -14.53 9.02
CA PHE A 148 -0.50 -13.72 7.80
C PHE A 148 -0.04 -14.49 6.55
N LEU A 149 1.02 -15.28 6.67
CA LEU A 149 1.55 -16.03 5.53
C LEU A 149 0.61 -17.17 5.12
N ARG A 150 -0.02 -17.86 6.08
CA ARG A 150 -1.11 -18.81 5.82
C ARG A 150 -2.32 -18.12 5.20
N PHE A 151 -2.69 -16.91 5.66
CA PHE A 151 -3.77 -16.14 5.04
C PHE A 151 -3.45 -15.81 3.57
N SER A 152 -2.22 -15.36 3.28
CA SER A 152 -1.76 -15.07 1.93
C SER A 152 -1.86 -16.29 1.01
N GLU A 153 -1.43 -17.46 1.49
CA GLU A 153 -1.59 -18.74 0.79
C GLU A 153 -3.07 -19.09 0.57
N LEU A 154 -3.91 -18.97 1.60
CA LEU A 154 -5.33 -19.28 1.52
C LEU A 154 -6.02 -18.45 0.43
N ILE A 155 -5.67 -17.17 0.26
CA ILE A 155 -6.29 -16.31 -0.77
C ILE A 155 -5.60 -16.36 -2.13
N GLY A 156 -4.45 -17.04 -2.23
CA GLY A 156 -3.65 -17.12 -3.45
C GLY A 156 -2.89 -15.84 -3.79
N ALA A 157 -2.58 -15.00 -2.80
CA ALA A 157 -1.81 -13.76 -2.97
C ALA A 157 -0.33 -13.98 -2.59
N GLN A 158 0.57 -13.25 -3.25
CA GLN A 158 1.95 -13.16 -2.77
C GLN A 158 2.02 -12.31 -1.48
N PRO A 159 2.78 -12.74 -0.45
CA PRO A 159 2.95 -11.94 0.75
C PRO A 159 3.93 -10.78 0.51
N TYR A 160 3.56 -9.60 0.99
CA TYR A 160 4.41 -8.41 1.11
C TYR A 160 4.50 -8.00 2.58
N LEU A 161 5.66 -8.20 3.18
CA LEU A 161 5.96 -7.78 4.56
C LEU A 161 6.60 -6.39 4.61
N ALA A 162 6.06 -5.49 5.45
CA ALA A 162 6.66 -4.19 5.74
C ALA A 162 7.50 -4.28 7.02
N ALA A 163 8.79 -4.02 6.89
CA ALA A 163 9.77 -4.06 7.98
C ALA A 163 9.78 -2.74 8.76
N ASN A 164 10.02 -2.86 10.07
CA ASN A 164 10.20 -1.74 10.97
C ASN A 164 11.61 -1.14 10.81
N VAL A 165 11.70 0.05 10.22
CA VAL A 165 12.96 0.81 10.10
C VAL A 165 13.12 1.79 11.25
N ARG A 166 12.01 2.30 11.78
CA ARG A 166 12.01 3.34 12.83
C ARG A 166 12.67 2.90 14.13
N SER A 167 12.32 1.73 14.64
CA SER A 167 12.63 1.35 16.02
C SER A 167 13.42 0.05 16.19
N LEU A 168 13.59 -0.73 15.14
CA LEU A 168 14.43 -1.94 15.18
C LEU A 168 15.80 -1.71 14.51
N PRO A 169 16.79 -2.57 14.77
CA PRO A 169 18.03 -2.58 13.98
C PRO A 169 17.87 -3.40 12.70
N ALA A 170 18.73 -3.15 11.70
CA ALA A 170 18.83 -3.94 10.48
C ALA A 170 19.02 -5.45 10.71
N LYS A 171 19.59 -5.82 11.87
CA LYS A 171 19.69 -7.22 12.33
C LYS A 171 18.34 -7.92 12.35
N ASP A 172 17.36 -7.28 12.97
CA ASP A 172 16.05 -7.88 13.17
C ASP A 172 15.32 -8.04 11.83
N PHE A 173 15.59 -7.18 10.86
CA PHE A 173 15.08 -7.31 9.50
C PHE A 173 15.61 -8.55 8.79
N TYR A 174 16.94 -8.74 8.70
CA TYR A 174 17.47 -9.92 8.00
C TYR A 174 17.19 -11.23 8.74
N GLU A 175 17.03 -11.19 10.07
CA GLU A 175 16.56 -12.34 10.86
C GLU A 175 15.10 -12.68 10.56
N TRP A 176 14.26 -11.68 10.30
CA TRP A 176 12.90 -11.95 9.85
C TRP A 176 12.87 -12.62 8.48
N VAL A 177 13.74 -12.18 7.55
CA VAL A 177 13.94 -12.83 6.25
C VAL A 177 14.42 -14.26 6.43
N GLU A 178 15.37 -14.52 7.34
CA GLU A 178 15.81 -15.87 7.70
C GLU A 178 14.65 -16.72 8.22
N TYR A 179 13.90 -16.23 9.22
CA TYR A 179 12.74 -16.94 9.75
C TYR A 179 11.76 -17.31 8.64
N CYS A 180 11.51 -16.41 7.69
CA CYS A 180 10.56 -16.66 6.61
C CYS A 180 11.09 -17.64 5.55
N ASN A 181 12.38 -17.60 5.21
CA ASN A 181 12.88 -18.19 3.97
C ASN A 181 13.94 -19.29 4.14
N ALA A 182 14.56 -19.43 5.31
CA ALA A 182 15.56 -20.47 5.53
C ALA A 182 14.93 -21.88 5.48
N PRO A 183 15.57 -22.87 4.84
CA PRO A 183 15.14 -24.27 4.88
C PRO A 183 14.95 -24.78 6.30
N ALA A 184 14.00 -25.69 6.49
CA ALA A 184 13.66 -26.24 7.80
C ALA A 184 14.92 -26.77 8.52
N ASN A 185 15.06 -26.44 9.80
CA ASN A 185 16.15 -26.90 10.68
C ASN A 185 17.57 -26.46 10.25
N MET A 186 17.73 -25.51 9.32
CA MET A 186 19.03 -24.99 8.92
C MET A 186 19.61 -23.99 9.94
N THR A 187 18.74 -23.19 10.53
CA THR A 187 19.07 -22.16 11.53
C THR A 187 18.14 -22.24 12.74
N THR A 188 18.50 -21.58 13.85
CA THR A 188 17.64 -21.50 15.05
C THR A 188 16.24 -20.98 14.72
N LEU A 189 16.13 -19.95 13.87
CA LEU A 189 14.85 -19.36 13.50
C LEU A 189 14.04 -20.29 12.59
N SER A 190 14.67 -20.95 11.62
CA SER A 190 13.97 -21.93 10.77
C SER A 190 13.50 -23.17 11.55
N LYS A 191 14.25 -23.59 12.57
CA LYS A 191 13.88 -24.68 13.48
C LYS A 191 12.67 -24.27 14.31
N MET A 192 12.69 -23.07 14.89
CA MET A 192 11.56 -22.51 15.64
C MET A 192 10.29 -22.40 14.78
N ARG A 193 10.42 -21.95 13.52
CA ARG A 193 9.31 -21.92 12.55
C ARG A 193 8.73 -23.33 12.34
N ALA A 194 9.59 -24.32 12.10
CA ALA A 194 9.18 -25.70 11.88
C ALA A 194 8.51 -26.35 13.10
N GLU A 195 9.03 -26.10 14.29
CA GLU A 195 8.44 -26.56 15.57
C GLU A 195 7.09 -25.90 15.85
N SER A 196 6.84 -24.71 15.30
CA SER A 196 5.56 -24.00 15.39
C SER A 196 4.51 -24.49 14.37
N GLY A 197 4.85 -25.51 13.57
CA GLY A 197 3.96 -26.14 12.60
C GLY A 197 4.12 -25.66 11.15
N ASP A 198 4.95 -24.65 10.89
CA ASP A 198 5.23 -24.15 9.53
C ASP A 198 6.61 -24.61 9.07
N ARG A 199 6.71 -25.91 8.77
CA ARG A 199 7.98 -26.55 8.41
C ARG A 199 8.64 -25.92 7.18
N GLU A 200 7.89 -25.81 6.09
CA GLU A 200 8.43 -25.34 4.82
C GLU A 200 8.68 -23.82 4.84
N PRO A 201 9.70 -23.32 4.12
CA PRO A 201 9.89 -21.88 3.95
C PRO A 201 8.67 -21.23 3.28
N PHE A 202 8.33 -20.02 3.73
CA PHE A 202 7.23 -19.25 3.16
C PHE A 202 7.58 -18.59 1.82
N ASN A 203 8.86 -18.53 1.45
CA ASN A 203 9.36 -17.93 0.21
C ASN A 203 8.93 -16.47 0.00
N VAL A 204 8.93 -15.67 1.07
CA VAL A 204 8.54 -14.27 1.04
C VAL A 204 9.52 -13.47 0.18
N ARG A 205 8.99 -12.97 -0.93
CA ARG A 205 9.72 -12.18 -1.92
C ARG A 205 9.67 -10.68 -1.66
N TYR A 206 8.49 -10.12 -1.36
CA TYR A 206 8.28 -8.67 -1.30
C TYR A 206 8.51 -8.13 0.11
N TRP A 207 9.45 -7.18 0.23
CA TRP A 207 9.86 -6.59 1.51
C TRP A 207 9.91 -5.07 1.41
N GLY A 208 8.99 -4.40 2.11
CA GLY A 208 9.02 -2.96 2.30
C GLY A 208 10.01 -2.63 3.39
N VAL A 209 11.00 -1.81 3.07
CA VAL A 209 12.05 -1.44 4.02
C VAL A 209 11.63 -0.12 4.67
N GLY A 210 10.78 -0.22 5.69
CA GLY A 210 10.11 0.91 6.31
C GLY A 210 8.81 1.30 5.60
N ASN A 211 8.00 2.09 6.29
CA ASN A 211 6.78 2.71 5.78
C ASN A 211 6.73 4.18 6.16
N GLU A 212 6.31 5.04 5.21
CA GLU A 212 6.10 6.49 5.45
C GLU A 212 7.19 7.09 6.35
N SER A 213 8.46 6.82 6.01
CA SER A 213 9.60 7.20 6.84
C SER A 213 9.74 8.72 6.99
N TRP A 214 9.10 9.49 6.10
CA TRP A 214 8.91 10.94 6.20
C TRP A 214 7.96 11.38 7.32
N GLY A 215 7.14 10.48 7.87
CA GLY A 215 6.13 10.75 8.89
C GLY A 215 6.20 9.75 10.03
N CYS A 216 5.15 8.95 10.21
CA CYS A 216 5.03 8.02 11.34
C CYS A 216 6.17 7.01 11.44
N GLY A 217 6.84 6.68 10.32
CA GLY A 217 8.00 5.79 10.24
C GLY A 217 9.33 6.41 10.65
N GLY A 218 9.35 7.63 11.20
CA GLY A 218 10.55 8.19 11.83
C GLY A 218 10.85 9.66 11.58
N ASN A 219 9.96 10.40 10.90
CA ASN A 219 10.13 11.82 10.54
C ASN A 219 11.50 12.13 9.91
N MET A 220 12.00 11.22 9.08
CA MET A 220 13.31 11.33 8.45
C MET A 220 13.27 12.35 7.30
N THR A 221 14.42 12.93 7.00
CA THR A 221 14.69 13.52 5.68
C THR A 221 14.89 12.40 4.64
N PRO A 222 14.74 12.70 3.33
CA PRO A 222 14.95 11.67 2.31
C PRO A 222 16.37 11.12 2.27
N GLU A 223 17.38 11.93 2.60
CA GLU A 223 18.78 11.51 2.65
C GLU A 223 19.04 10.58 3.86
N GLU A 224 18.51 10.90 5.04
CA GLU A 224 18.58 10.02 6.21
C GLU A 224 17.92 8.67 5.95
N TYR A 225 16.75 8.68 5.29
CA TYR A 225 16.07 7.45 4.91
C TYR A 225 16.88 6.64 3.89
N ALA A 226 17.51 7.27 2.90
CA ALA A 226 18.39 6.57 1.96
C ALA A 226 19.55 5.86 2.66
N ASP A 227 20.14 6.49 3.68
CA ASP A 227 21.19 5.88 4.50
C ASP A 227 20.66 4.68 5.30
N GLN A 228 19.46 4.78 5.89
CA GLN A 228 18.82 3.65 6.59
C GLN A 228 18.45 2.51 5.63
N PHE A 229 17.82 2.81 4.50
CA PHE A 229 17.45 1.83 3.49
C PHE A 229 18.66 1.00 3.07
N ARG A 230 19.78 1.67 2.74
CA ARG A 230 21.06 1.02 2.41
C ARG A 230 21.58 0.14 3.53
N ARG A 231 21.49 0.60 4.78
CA ARG A 231 21.94 -0.17 5.96
C ARG A 231 21.14 -1.46 6.11
N TYR A 232 19.81 -1.39 5.93
CA TYR A 232 18.91 -2.53 6.07
C TYR A 232 19.14 -3.60 5.00
N ILE A 233 19.41 -3.20 3.76
CA ILE A 233 19.58 -4.15 2.66
C ILE A 233 21.05 -4.51 2.37
N ALA A 234 21.99 -3.99 3.15
CA ALA A 234 23.43 -4.14 2.91
C ALA A 234 23.85 -5.60 2.77
N TRP A 235 23.31 -6.47 3.62
CA TRP A 235 23.47 -7.90 3.53
C TRP A 235 22.24 -8.60 4.08
N VAL A 236 21.51 -9.31 3.21
CA VAL A 236 20.31 -10.07 3.56
C VAL A 236 20.43 -11.46 2.93
N PRO A 237 20.29 -12.54 3.72
CA PRO A 237 20.38 -13.90 3.20
C PRO A 237 19.19 -14.19 2.28
N ARG A 238 19.45 -14.86 1.16
CA ARG A 238 18.46 -15.04 0.07
C ARG A 238 17.72 -16.37 0.11
N TYR A 239 18.38 -17.45 0.54
CA TYR A 239 17.84 -18.82 0.58
C TYR A 239 17.17 -19.26 -0.74
N GLY A 240 17.72 -18.86 -1.89
CA GLY A 240 17.15 -19.17 -3.21
C GLY A 240 15.97 -18.29 -3.63
N VAL A 241 15.52 -17.35 -2.79
CA VAL A 241 14.43 -16.41 -3.10
C VAL A 241 14.98 -15.14 -3.75
N LYS A 242 14.40 -14.72 -4.87
CA LYS A 242 14.69 -13.44 -5.52
C LYS A 242 13.99 -12.29 -4.76
N LEU A 243 14.56 -11.87 -3.63
CA LEU A 243 13.93 -10.81 -2.81
C LEU A 243 13.78 -9.50 -3.58
N ALA A 244 12.68 -8.81 -3.32
CA ALA A 244 12.28 -7.54 -3.89
C ALA A 244 12.17 -6.51 -2.75
N PHE A 245 13.18 -5.65 -2.62
CA PHE A 245 13.17 -4.58 -1.61
C PHE A 245 12.47 -3.34 -2.15
N ILE A 246 11.47 -2.86 -1.43
CA ILE A 246 10.63 -1.73 -1.79
C ILE A 246 10.94 -0.59 -0.83
N GLY A 247 11.36 0.55 -1.37
CA GLY A 247 11.62 1.75 -0.57
C GLY A 247 10.32 2.46 -0.17
N SER A 248 10.32 3.05 1.02
CA SER A 248 9.29 3.98 1.51
C SER A 248 9.31 5.23 0.63
N GLY A 249 8.41 5.26 -0.34
CA GLY A 249 8.32 6.35 -1.29
C GLY A 249 7.63 7.60 -0.75
N PRO A 250 7.35 8.55 -1.66
CA PRO A 250 6.89 9.89 -1.32
C PRO A 250 5.43 9.91 -0.87
N ASN A 251 5.09 10.91 -0.07
CA ASN A 251 3.70 11.33 0.11
C ASN A 251 3.28 12.20 -1.07
N SER A 252 2.36 11.70 -1.89
CA SER A 252 1.73 12.47 -2.96
C SER A 252 2.77 13.13 -3.86
N GLY A 253 2.71 14.46 -4.05
CA GLY A 253 3.62 15.23 -4.89
C GLY A 253 4.92 15.67 -4.19
N ASP A 254 5.39 14.97 -3.16
CA ASP A 254 6.68 15.29 -2.54
C ASP A 254 7.84 14.85 -3.46
N TRP A 255 8.11 15.67 -4.47
CA TRP A 255 9.20 15.48 -5.43
C TRP A 255 10.57 15.53 -4.76
N LYS A 256 10.70 16.28 -3.64
CA LYS A 256 11.94 16.40 -2.89
C LYS A 256 12.30 15.07 -2.25
N TRP A 257 11.30 14.34 -1.73
CA TRP A 257 11.50 13.01 -1.18
C TRP A 257 12.15 12.05 -2.18
N THR A 258 11.53 11.92 -3.36
CA THR A 258 12.06 11.07 -4.45
C THR A 258 13.45 11.55 -4.88
N ARG A 259 13.63 12.84 -5.15
CA ARG A 259 14.92 13.35 -5.63
C ARG A 259 16.04 13.19 -4.61
N GLY A 260 15.78 13.47 -3.33
CA GLY A 260 16.76 13.35 -2.25
C GLY A 260 17.20 11.91 -2.04
N PHE A 261 16.24 10.98 -1.99
CA PHE A 261 16.55 9.56 -1.82
C PHE A 261 17.42 9.02 -2.96
N PHE A 262 16.99 9.21 -4.20
CA PHE A 262 17.72 8.68 -5.35
C PHE A 262 19.07 9.37 -5.55
N SER A 263 19.18 10.68 -5.30
CA SER A 263 20.47 11.39 -5.34
C SER A 263 21.45 10.84 -4.29
N ARG A 264 20.96 10.63 -3.05
CA ARG A 264 21.78 10.10 -1.96
C ARG A 264 22.21 8.64 -2.20
N LEU A 265 21.37 7.83 -2.84
CA LEU A 265 21.78 6.50 -3.29
C LEU A 265 22.88 6.58 -4.36
N ALA A 266 22.71 7.47 -5.36
CA ALA A 266 23.63 7.64 -6.48
C ALA A 266 25.06 7.98 -6.04
N GLU A 267 25.25 8.64 -4.89
CA GLU A 267 26.58 8.94 -4.33
C GLU A 267 27.45 7.70 -4.08
N LYS A 268 26.86 6.50 -3.93
CA LYS A 268 27.60 5.23 -3.81
C LYS A 268 28.01 4.64 -5.17
N GLY A 269 27.46 5.16 -6.27
CA GLY A 269 27.64 4.65 -7.63
C GLY A 269 26.43 3.87 -8.16
N GLU A 270 26.43 3.59 -9.47
CA GLU A 270 25.29 3.03 -10.22
C GLU A 270 24.77 1.71 -9.65
N GLY A 271 25.65 0.86 -9.10
CA GLY A 271 25.25 -0.42 -8.50
C GLY A 271 24.39 -0.30 -7.24
N SER A 272 24.23 0.91 -6.68
CA SER A 272 23.39 1.18 -5.51
C SER A 272 21.90 0.93 -5.76
N PHE A 273 21.45 1.06 -7.01
CA PHE A 273 20.05 0.85 -7.39
C PHE A 273 19.70 -0.63 -7.59
N ASN A 274 20.69 -1.51 -7.80
CA ASN A 274 20.47 -2.93 -8.15
C ASN A 274 19.66 -3.72 -7.11
N SER A 275 19.65 -3.24 -5.86
CA SER A 275 18.91 -3.88 -4.78
C SER A 275 17.53 -3.26 -4.53
N LEU A 276 17.23 -2.09 -5.11
CA LEU A 276 15.91 -1.46 -5.05
C LEU A 276 15.02 -2.04 -6.15
N TYR A 277 13.97 -2.74 -5.74
CA TYR A 277 12.99 -3.32 -6.67
C TYR A 277 11.82 -2.37 -6.96
N GLY A 278 11.37 -1.62 -5.96
CA GLY A 278 10.17 -0.78 -6.09
C GLY A 278 10.23 0.48 -5.22
N TRP A 279 9.41 1.45 -5.57
CA TRP A 279 9.30 2.75 -4.91
C TRP A 279 7.84 3.03 -4.55
N ALA A 280 7.51 3.05 -3.26
CA ALA A 280 6.13 3.04 -2.79
C ALA A 280 5.53 4.46 -2.66
N LEU A 281 4.98 4.99 -3.75
CA LEU A 281 4.19 6.23 -3.74
C LEU A 281 2.89 6.04 -2.94
N HIS A 282 2.61 6.95 -2.01
CA HIS A 282 1.35 6.99 -1.26
C HIS A 282 0.50 8.19 -1.70
N TYR A 283 -0.74 7.98 -2.11
CA TYR A 283 -1.70 9.04 -2.38
C TYR A 283 -3.11 8.61 -1.96
N TYR A 284 -3.78 9.46 -1.19
CA TYR A 284 -5.17 9.27 -0.79
C TYR A 284 -6.03 10.39 -1.39
N CYS A 285 -7.20 10.04 -1.92
CA CYS A 285 -8.20 11.03 -2.34
C CYS A 285 -8.78 11.84 -1.16
N GLY A 286 -8.51 11.40 0.08
CA GLY A 286 -8.98 12.05 1.29
C GLY A 286 -10.50 12.01 1.41
N SER A 287 -11.09 13.13 1.84
CA SER A 287 -12.54 13.28 1.96
C SER A 287 -13.01 14.51 1.20
N THR A 288 -14.33 14.61 1.01
CA THR A 288 -15.04 15.78 0.50
C THR A 288 -16.15 16.16 1.49
N GLY A 289 -16.69 17.37 1.37
CA GLY A 289 -17.89 17.77 2.07
C GLY A 289 -17.84 17.62 3.59
N LYS A 290 -18.93 17.06 4.14
CA LYS A 290 -19.08 16.74 5.57
C LYS A 290 -18.31 15.50 6.02
N LYS A 291 -17.53 14.86 5.14
CA LYS A 291 -16.77 13.63 5.42
C LYS A 291 -17.66 12.44 5.84
N VAL A 292 -18.89 12.39 5.31
CA VAL A 292 -19.81 11.26 5.45
C VAL A 292 -19.73 10.45 4.16
N SER A 293 -19.42 9.16 4.24
CA SER A 293 -19.18 8.33 3.05
C SER A 293 -20.44 7.98 2.26
N THR A 294 -21.62 8.05 2.88
CA THR A 294 -22.91 7.66 2.29
C THR A 294 -23.76 8.85 1.85
N GLU A 295 -23.39 10.07 2.23
CA GLU A 295 -24.17 11.28 1.97
C GLU A 295 -23.28 12.30 1.27
N TYR A 296 -23.58 12.57 0.00
CA TYR A 296 -22.81 13.51 -0.81
C TYR A 296 -23.68 14.14 -1.90
N THR A 297 -23.25 15.33 -2.32
CA THR A 297 -23.79 16.04 -3.47
C THR A 297 -23.10 15.60 -4.76
N VAL A 298 -23.68 15.97 -5.90
CA VAL A 298 -23.07 15.73 -7.22
C VAL A 298 -21.72 16.43 -7.35
N ASP A 299 -21.56 17.63 -6.77
CA ASP A 299 -20.29 18.37 -6.83
C ASP A 299 -19.20 17.66 -6.02
N GLU A 300 -19.54 17.16 -4.83
CA GLU A 300 -18.64 16.38 -3.97
C GLU A 300 -18.22 15.05 -4.64
N TRP A 301 -19.12 14.42 -5.41
CA TRP A 301 -18.80 13.26 -6.24
C TRP A 301 -17.72 13.59 -7.29
N TYR A 302 -17.92 14.66 -8.07
CA TYR A 302 -16.95 15.06 -9.10
C TYR A 302 -15.64 15.57 -8.49
N GLU A 303 -15.67 16.19 -7.31
CA GLU A 303 -14.48 16.56 -6.57
C GLU A 303 -13.62 15.33 -6.26
N LEU A 304 -14.22 14.23 -5.78
CA LEU A 304 -13.50 12.98 -5.52
C LEU A 304 -12.93 12.35 -6.79
N LEU A 305 -13.66 12.37 -7.90
CA LEU A 305 -13.14 11.92 -9.19
C LEU A 305 -11.94 12.76 -9.65
N GLY A 306 -12.02 14.09 -9.49
CA GLY A 306 -10.92 14.99 -9.80
C GLY A 306 -9.69 14.77 -8.91
N LYS A 307 -9.87 14.34 -7.66
CA LYS A 307 -8.76 13.89 -6.80
C LYS A 307 -8.19 12.56 -7.28
N ALA A 308 -9.02 11.58 -7.63
CA ALA A 308 -8.55 10.31 -8.14
C ALA A 308 -7.69 10.45 -9.42
N ASP A 309 -8.09 11.36 -10.31
CA ASP A 309 -7.37 11.67 -11.56
C ASP A 309 -5.96 12.27 -11.32
N ARG A 310 -5.66 12.73 -10.10
CA ARG A 310 -4.32 13.20 -9.73
C ARG A 310 -3.27 12.10 -9.72
N MET A 311 -3.65 10.81 -9.73
CA MET A 311 -2.69 9.72 -9.69
C MET A 311 -1.74 9.73 -10.90
N GLU A 312 -2.25 9.99 -12.10
CA GLU A 312 -1.46 10.00 -13.35
C GLU A 312 -0.29 11.01 -13.31
N PRO A 313 -0.50 12.30 -13.00
CA PRO A 313 0.61 13.25 -12.88
C PRO A 313 1.56 12.93 -11.71
N LEU A 314 1.08 12.23 -10.66
CA LEU A 314 1.95 11.78 -9.57
C LEU A 314 2.89 10.66 -10.01
N ILE A 315 2.37 9.64 -10.68
CA ILE A 315 3.16 8.52 -11.21
C ILE A 315 4.19 9.03 -12.21
N THR A 316 3.74 9.80 -13.22
CA THR A 316 4.62 10.30 -14.30
C THR A 316 5.66 11.28 -13.78
N GLY A 317 5.32 12.14 -12.81
CA GLY A 317 6.25 13.07 -12.18
C GLY A 317 7.37 12.38 -11.41
N HIS A 318 7.03 11.41 -10.54
CA HIS A 318 8.06 10.65 -9.82
C HIS A 318 8.90 9.77 -10.75
N TRP A 319 8.27 9.18 -11.77
CA TRP A 319 8.98 8.40 -12.80
C TRP A 319 10.01 9.24 -13.55
N ALA A 320 9.68 10.47 -13.93
CA ALA A 320 10.61 11.38 -14.59
C ALA A 320 11.83 11.69 -13.71
N ILE A 321 11.63 11.96 -12.42
CA ILE A 321 12.72 12.23 -11.47
C ILE A 321 13.65 11.02 -11.34
N MET A 322 13.09 9.81 -11.24
CA MET A 322 13.87 8.57 -11.20
C MET A 322 14.69 8.39 -12.48
N GLY A 323 14.09 8.67 -13.65
CA GLY A 323 14.75 8.63 -14.96
C GLY A 323 15.94 9.57 -15.05
N GLU A 324 15.78 10.84 -14.64
CA GLU A 324 16.86 11.83 -14.62
C GLU A 324 18.10 11.33 -13.88
N ILE A 325 17.93 10.79 -12.68
CA ILE A 325 19.03 10.39 -11.80
C ILE A 325 19.73 9.13 -12.33
N SER A 326 18.96 8.18 -12.87
CA SER A 326 19.51 6.97 -13.49
C SER A 326 20.37 7.24 -14.74
N SER A 327 20.23 8.43 -15.34
CA SER A 327 20.92 8.83 -16.57
C SER A 327 22.15 9.73 -16.35
N LEU A 328 22.48 10.08 -15.10
CA LEU A 328 23.62 10.97 -14.81
C LEU A 328 24.95 10.25 -15.10
N PRO A 329 25.85 10.85 -15.91
CA PRO A 329 27.16 10.27 -16.17
C PRO A 329 27.96 10.18 -14.86
N THR A 330 28.48 8.99 -14.58
CA THR A 330 29.41 8.77 -13.48
C THR A 330 30.62 9.68 -13.66
N LYS A 331 30.87 10.57 -12.70
CA LYS A 331 32.19 11.21 -12.59
C LYS A 331 33.17 10.08 -12.27
N THR A 332 33.88 9.62 -13.29
CA THR A 332 35.08 8.79 -13.12
C THR A 332 36.05 9.55 -12.24
N SER A 333 36.16 9.17 -10.97
CA SER A 333 37.24 9.59 -10.11
C SER A 333 38.51 8.93 -10.62
N SER A 334 39.38 9.75 -11.23
CA SER A 334 40.77 9.44 -11.58
C SER A 334 41.60 9.03 -10.38
#